data_AF-A0A077WUR7-F1
#
_entry.id   AF-A0A077WUR7-F1
#
_cell.length_a   1.000
_cell.length_b   1.000
_cell.length_c   1.000
_cell.angle_alpha   90.00
_cell.angle_beta   90.00
_cell.angle_gamma   90.00
#
_symmetry.space_group_name_H-M   'P 1'
#
loop_
_entity.id
_entity.type
_entity.pdbx_description
1 polymer ?
#
loop_
_entity_poly.entity_id
_entity_poly.type
_entity_poly.pdbx_seq_one_letter_code
_entity_poly.pdbx_strand_id
1 'polypeptide(L)'
;MPPKGKAIDISSSSVVDLKAQLAQHTEEFQRIRAGAKYGRASNRPMDKKPTVWARQNKGVSSRSKRDEIQHMDEVESQSLEHSREKLERKAKLYEEMRKRIHSDDEDDEEGYLIDFDRKYWEEKEHQDAKKRKTTEEKDTSPPANVDDDDDDDPWVEYEDEFGRTRTVRTSQLPQQRERSPSPSPSPPPINDDMYEPADRASIRHYDSTREVRTRGVGFYQFALDEEERDEQMQRLNEIRQETEMARKNAKSVAERRKAMLQKNAERIHARRAQLQAKRRNDSQQEQQAQFTVNEESVSKFLKAVRSNIES
;
A
#
# COMPACT_ATOMS: atom_id res chain seq x y z
N MET A 1 -18.91 60.86 -10.28
CA MET A 1 -17.97 59.73 -10.46
C MET A 1 -18.66 58.46 -9.99
N PRO A 2 -18.63 57.35 -10.75
CA PRO A 2 -19.27 56.11 -10.31
C PRO A 2 -18.53 55.54 -9.08
N PRO A 3 -19.23 54.88 -8.14
CA PRO A 3 -18.62 54.33 -6.95
C PRO A 3 -17.66 53.18 -7.31
N LYS A 4 -16.49 53.15 -6.66
CA LYS A 4 -15.49 52.08 -6.82
C LYS A 4 -16.09 50.78 -6.28
N GLY A 5 -16.12 49.73 -7.10
CA GLY A 5 -16.65 48.42 -6.76
C GLY A 5 -15.88 47.74 -5.62
N LYS A 6 -16.58 46.91 -4.84
CA LYS A 6 -15.99 46.13 -3.75
C LYS A 6 -15.00 45.11 -4.30
N ALA A 7 -13.80 45.04 -3.72
CA ALA A 7 -12.81 44.02 -4.05
C ALA A 7 -13.36 42.64 -3.65
N ILE A 8 -13.41 41.72 -4.60
CA ILE A 8 -13.79 40.33 -4.36
C ILE A 8 -12.50 39.60 -3.99
N ASP A 9 -12.46 38.99 -2.81
CA ASP A 9 -11.31 38.21 -2.35
C ASP A 9 -11.43 36.79 -2.92
N ILE A 10 -10.61 36.46 -3.92
CA ILE A 10 -10.68 35.21 -4.68
C ILE A 10 -9.37 34.45 -4.52
N SER A 11 -9.44 33.15 -4.21
CA SER A 11 -8.25 32.31 -4.12
C SER A 11 -7.52 32.19 -5.46
N SER A 12 -6.19 32.10 -5.45
CA SER A 12 -5.38 31.93 -6.67
C SER A 12 -5.77 30.69 -7.47
N SER A 13 -6.18 29.60 -6.80
CA SER A 13 -6.70 28.39 -7.45
C SER A 13 -8.02 28.64 -8.19
N SER A 14 -8.91 29.44 -7.64
CA SER A 14 -10.18 29.80 -8.30
C SER A 14 -9.95 30.70 -9.52
N VAL A 15 -8.92 31.54 -9.52
CA VAL A 15 -8.53 32.35 -10.69
C VAL A 15 -8.01 31.45 -11.82
N VAL A 16 -7.23 30.42 -11.49
CA VAL A 16 -6.73 29.45 -12.47
C VAL A 16 -7.86 28.59 -13.03
N ASP A 17 -8.78 28.12 -12.19
CA ASP A 17 -9.94 27.33 -12.61
C ASP A 17 -10.88 28.16 -13.51
N LEU A 18 -11.15 29.41 -13.13
CA LEU A 18 -11.93 30.32 -13.96
C LEU A 18 -11.23 30.58 -15.31
N LYS A 19 -9.90 30.76 -15.31
CA LYS A 19 -9.13 30.92 -16.55
C LYS A 19 -9.18 29.65 -17.42
N ALA A 20 -9.17 28.47 -16.82
CA ALA A 20 -9.30 27.19 -17.54
C ALA A 20 -10.70 27.04 -18.16
N GLN A 21 -11.76 27.33 -17.40
CA GLN A 21 -13.14 27.33 -17.91
C GLN A 21 -13.34 28.38 -19.01
N LEU A 22 -12.75 29.56 -18.86
CA LEU A 22 -12.81 30.62 -19.87
C LEU A 22 -12.04 30.21 -21.13
N ALA A 23 -10.90 29.54 -20.99
CA ALA A 23 -10.15 28.98 -22.12
C ALA A 23 -10.98 27.90 -22.86
N GLN A 24 -11.58 26.95 -22.12
CA GLN A 24 -12.46 25.92 -22.69
C GLN A 24 -13.63 26.54 -23.45
N HIS A 25 -14.33 27.50 -22.85
CA HIS A 25 -15.43 28.20 -23.51
C HIS A 25 -14.96 29.01 -24.72
N THR A 26 -13.79 29.63 -24.68
CA THR A 26 -13.25 30.34 -25.85
C THR A 26 -12.84 29.39 -26.96
N GLU A 27 -12.32 28.21 -26.64
CA GLU A 27 -11.98 27.18 -27.61
C GLU A 27 -13.25 26.58 -28.24
N GLU A 28 -14.26 26.25 -27.43
CA GLU A 28 -15.57 25.84 -27.91
C GLU A 28 -16.19 26.91 -28.81
N PHE A 29 -16.13 28.18 -28.40
CA PHE A 29 -16.62 29.28 -29.21
C PHE A 29 -15.85 29.42 -30.51
N GLN A 30 -14.52 29.25 -30.50
CA GLN A 30 -13.70 29.25 -31.72
C GLN A 30 -13.98 28.04 -32.61
N ARG A 31 -14.20 26.85 -32.04
CA ARG A 31 -14.59 25.63 -32.77
C ARG A 31 -15.97 25.81 -33.42
N ILE A 32 -16.95 26.34 -32.68
CA ILE A 32 -18.29 26.66 -33.19
C ILE A 32 -18.21 27.76 -34.26
N ARG A 33 -17.41 28.81 -34.04
CA ARG A 33 -17.21 29.91 -34.99
C ARG A 33 -16.48 29.44 -36.25
N ALA A 34 -15.48 28.58 -36.13
CA ALA A 34 -14.79 27.97 -37.26
C ALA A 34 -15.73 27.03 -38.04
N GLY A 35 -16.57 26.26 -37.34
CA GLY A 35 -17.67 25.50 -37.93
C GLY A 35 -18.74 26.37 -38.60
N ALA A 36 -18.93 27.61 -38.14
CA ALA A 36 -19.88 28.57 -38.72
C ALA A 36 -19.36 29.33 -39.95
N LYS A 37 -18.05 29.29 -40.24
CA LYS A 37 -17.47 29.91 -41.46
C LYS A 37 -17.79 29.14 -42.74
N TYR A 38 -18.20 27.87 -42.63
CA TYR A 38 -18.82 27.10 -43.70
C TYR A 38 -20.31 26.99 -43.39
N GLY A 39 -21.08 27.91 -43.96
CA GLY A 39 -22.44 28.22 -43.50
C GLY A 39 -23.37 27.01 -43.34
N ARG A 40 -23.96 26.90 -42.15
CA ARG A 40 -25.37 26.53 -42.00
C ARG A 40 -26.02 27.48 -41.01
N ALA A 41 -27.01 28.19 -41.50
CA ALA A 41 -27.84 29.10 -40.74
C ALA A 41 -28.49 28.39 -39.54
N SER A 42 -28.37 29.01 -38.36
CA SER A 42 -29.35 29.02 -37.27
C SER A 42 -30.19 27.73 -37.09
N ASN A 43 -29.66 26.76 -36.33
CA ASN A 43 -30.52 25.76 -35.70
C ASN A 43 -31.23 26.41 -34.49
N ARG A 44 -32.32 27.14 -34.77
CA ARG A 44 -33.42 27.21 -33.80
C ARG A 44 -33.94 25.77 -33.64
N PRO A 45 -34.19 25.27 -32.41
CA PRO A 45 -34.90 24.00 -32.25
C PRO A 45 -36.33 24.24 -32.70
N MET A 46 -36.57 24.00 -33.99
CA MET A 46 -37.91 23.84 -34.52
C MET A 46 -38.32 22.44 -34.09
N ASP A 47 -39.44 22.32 -33.38
CA ASP A 47 -40.12 21.05 -33.09
C ASP A 47 -40.55 20.38 -34.40
N LYS A 48 -39.58 19.84 -35.13
CA LYS A 48 -39.83 19.02 -36.31
C LYS A 48 -40.28 17.68 -35.77
N LYS A 49 -41.58 17.42 -35.87
CA LYS A 49 -42.14 16.07 -35.68
C LYS A 49 -41.24 15.09 -36.43
N PRO A 50 -40.70 14.06 -35.76
CA PRO A 50 -39.75 13.16 -36.40
C PRO A 50 -40.40 12.57 -37.65
N THR A 51 -39.67 12.61 -38.77
CA THR A 51 -40.04 12.00 -40.04
C THR A 51 -40.52 10.56 -39.81
N VAL A 52 -41.43 10.04 -40.65
CA VAL A 52 -42.05 8.71 -40.46
C VAL A 52 -41.00 7.59 -40.28
N TRP A 53 -39.83 7.70 -40.91
CA TRP A 53 -38.69 6.79 -40.73
C TRP A 53 -37.94 6.91 -39.38
N ALA A 54 -38.11 8.00 -38.65
CA ALA A 54 -37.56 8.22 -37.31
C ALA A 54 -38.53 7.80 -36.18
N ARG A 55 -39.75 7.34 -36.52
CA ARG A 55 -40.67 6.78 -35.53
C ARG A 55 -40.20 5.37 -35.17
N GLN A 56 -39.58 5.22 -33.99
CA GLN A 56 -39.23 3.90 -33.46
C GLN A 56 -40.50 3.05 -33.22
N ASN A 57 -40.43 1.76 -33.57
CA ASN A 57 -41.53 0.82 -33.33
C ASN A 57 -41.88 0.76 -31.83
N LYS A 58 -43.17 0.71 -31.51
CA LYS A 58 -43.67 0.71 -30.12
C LYS A 58 -43.09 -0.48 -29.37
N GLY A 59 -42.35 -0.19 -28.28
CA GLY A 59 -41.79 -1.22 -27.41
C GLY A 59 -40.37 -1.68 -27.76
N VAL A 60 -39.74 -1.16 -28.83
CA VAL A 60 -38.33 -1.47 -29.12
C VAL A 60 -37.40 -0.94 -28.04
N SER A 61 -37.66 0.25 -27.48
CA SER A 61 -36.87 0.78 -26.35
C SER A 61 -37.01 -0.09 -25.09
N SER A 62 -38.21 -0.61 -24.83
CA SER A 62 -38.45 -1.53 -23.71
C SER A 62 -37.82 -2.91 -23.93
N ARG A 63 -37.68 -3.36 -25.17
CA ARG A 63 -36.96 -4.60 -25.52
C ARG A 63 -35.44 -4.39 -25.40
N SER A 64 -34.91 -3.33 -26.02
CA SER A 64 -33.50 -2.94 -25.89
C SER A 64 -33.07 -2.82 -24.42
N LYS A 65 -33.88 -2.14 -23.60
CA LYS A 65 -33.58 -2.01 -22.16
C LYS A 65 -33.62 -3.36 -21.42
N ARG A 66 -34.49 -4.29 -21.83
CA ARG A 66 -34.53 -5.63 -21.23
C ARG A 66 -33.29 -6.44 -21.64
N ASP A 67 -32.92 -6.37 -22.90
CA ASP A 67 -31.75 -7.06 -23.46
C ASP A 67 -30.45 -6.49 -22.84
N GLU A 68 -30.38 -5.18 -22.61
CA GLU A 68 -29.29 -4.51 -21.90
C GLU A 68 -29.17 -4.98 -20.44
N ILE A 69 -30.28 -5.14 -19.73
CA ILE A 69 -30.28 -5.63 -18.34
C ILE A 69 -29.82 -7.10 -18.30
N GLN A 70 -30.35 -7.95 -19.18
CA GLN A 70 -29.97 -9.36 -19.26
C GLN A 70 -28.49 -9.52 -19.61
N HIS A 71 -27.97 -8.72 -20.53
CA HIS A 71 -26.55 -8.73 -20.87
C HIS A 71 -25.67 -8.28 -19.70
N MET A 72 -26.09 -7.28 -18.91
CA MET A 72 -25.35 -6.89 -17.71
C MET A 72 -25.34 -8.00 -16.66
N ASP A 73 -26.49 -8.65 -16.43
CA ASP A 73 -26.62 -9.76 -15.48
C ASP A 73 -25.78 -10.98 -15.91
N GLU A 74 -25.71 -11.28 -17.21
CA GLU A 74 -24.89 -12.38 -17.76
C GLU A 74 -23.38 -12.10 -17.68
N VAL A 75 -22.95 -10.85 -17.92
CA VAL A 75 -21.54 -10.47 -17.77
C VAL A 75 -21.14 -10.48 -16.29
N GLU A 76 -22.03 -10.01 -15.40
CA GLU A 76 -21.80 -10.05 -13.96
C GLU A 76 -21.74 -11.49 -13.45
N SER A 77 -22.64 -12.39 -13.89
CA SER A 77 -22.63 -13.80 -13.51
C SER A 77 -21.36 -14.51 -14.02
N GLN A 78 -20.94 -14.29 -15.27
CA GLN A 78 -19.70 -14.87 -15.79
C GLN A 78 -18.46 -14.39 -15.03
N SER A 79 -18.42 -13.12 -14.64
CA SER A 79 -17.35 -12.56 -13.80
C SER A 79 -17.34 -13.17 -12.40
N LEU A 80 -18.52 -13.36 -11.79
CA LEU A 80 -18.67 -14.00 -10.48
C LEU A 80 -18.31 -15.49 -10.52
N GLU A 81 -18.69 -16.20 -11.58
CA GLU A 81 -18.34 -17.60 -11.83
C GLU A 81 -16.83 -17.77 -12.00
N HIS A 82 -16.17 -16.91 -12.80
CA HIS A 82 -14.71 -16.90 -12.93
C HIS A 82 -14.01 -16.64 -11.59
N SER A 83 -14.55 -15.75 -10.76
CA SER A 83 -14.02 -15.48 -9.42
C SER A 83 -14.19 -16.70 -8.50
N ARG A 84 -15.35 -17.36 -8.56
CA ARG A 84 -15.66 -18.56 -7.78
C ARG A 84 -14.77 -19.74 -8.17
N GLU A 85 -14.59 -19.97 -9.46
CA GLU A 85 -13.74 -21.05 -9.99
C GLU A 85 -12.27 -20.85 -9.57
N LYS A 86 -11.78 -19.61 -9.57
CA LYS A 86 -10.44 -19.28 -9.07
C LYS A 86 -10.32 -19.50 -7.56
N LEU A 87 -11.34 -19.15 -6.78
CA LEU A 87 -11.37 -19.40 -5.34
C LEU A 87 -11.40 -20.89 -5.04
N GLU A 88 -12.15 -21.68 -5.81
CA GLU A 88 -12.22 -23.13 -5.67
C GLU A 88 -10.89 -23.81 -6.02
N ARG A 89 -10.25 -23.40 -7.13
CA ARG A 89 -8.89 -23.86 -7.47
C ARG A 89 -7.89 -23.54 -6.36
N LYS A 90 -7.96 -22.33 -5.80
CA LYS A 90 -7.12 -21.95 -4.66
C LYS A 90 -7.42 -22.79 -3.43
N ALA A 91 -8.69 -22.98 -3.07
CA ALA A 91 -9.09 -23.81 -1.94
C ALA A 91 -8.56 -25.25 -2.07
N LYS A 92 -8.71 -25.85 -3.27
CA LYS A 92 -8.16 -27.17 -3.56
C LYS A 92 -6.63 -27.21 -3.46
N LEU A 93 -5.94 -26.19 -3.96
CA LEU A 93 -4.49 -26.07 -3.81
C LEU A 93 -4.08 -25.99 -2.33
N TYR A 94 -4.80 -25.22 -1.51
CA TYR A 94 -4.55 -25.15 -0.07
C TYR A 94 -4.86 -26.47 0.64
N GLU A 95 -5.89 -27.21 0.22
CA GLU A 95 -6.18 -28.56 0.75
C GLU A 95 -5.11 -29.58 0.34
N GLU A 96 -4.61 -29.51 -0.89
CA GLU A 96 -3.50 -30.33 -1.37
C GLU A 96 -2.20 -29.98 -0.64
N MET A 97 -1.90 -28.70 -0.42
CA MET A 97 -0.77 -28.27 0.41
C MET A 97 -0.94 -28.71 1.86
N ARG A 98 -2.14 -28.57 2.45
CA ARG A 98 -2.46 -29.09 3.79
C ARG A 98 -2.19 -30.60 3.83
N LYS A 99 -2.65 -31.35 2.83
CA LYS A 99 -2.51 -32.81 2.78
C LYS A 99 -1.05 -33.25 2.55
N ARG A 100 -0.27 -32.50 1.75
CA ARG A 100 1.15 -32.75 1.49
C ARG A 100 2.06 -32.33 2.66
N ILE A 101 1.63 -31.37 3.48
CA ILE A 101 2.31 -31.04 4.75
C ILE A 101 2.06 -32.12 5.82
N HIS A 102 1.01 -32.93 5.68
CA HIS A 102 0.68 -34.05 6.58
C HIS A 102 1.12 -35.41 6.03
N SER A 103 1.72 -35.49 4.84
CA SER A 103 2.41 -36.71 4.41
C SER A 103 3.78 -36.71 5.06
N ASP A 104 3.88 -37.46 6.15
CA ASP A 104 5.09 -37.79 6.91
C ASP A 104 5.95 -38.76 6.06
N ASP A 105 6.43 -38.29 4.91
CA ASP A 105 7.41 -39.03 4.11
C ASP A 105 8.78 -38.74 4.75
N GLU A 106 9.34 -39.75 5.41
CA GLU A 106 10.52 -39.75 6.29
C GLU A 106 11.87 -39.31 5.65
N ASP A 107 11.89 -38.68 4.48
CA ASP A 107 13.12 -38.42 3.70
C ASP A 107 13.29 -36.98 3.18
N ASP A 108 12.71 -35.97 3.84
CA ASP A 108 13.02 -34.57 3.52
C ASP A 108 14.05 -34.00 4.50
N GLU A 109 15.31 -33.94 4.02
CA GLU A 109 16.49 -33.27 4.60
C GLU A 109 16.30 -31.73 4.82
N GLU A 110 15.06 -31.24 4.84
CA GLU A 110 14.65 -29.83 4.95
C GLU A 110 14.03 -29.50 6.33
N GLY A 111 14.13 -30.42 7.31
CA GLY A 111 13.66 -30.26 8.70
C GLY A 111 14.38 -29.20 9.56
N TYR A 112 15.20 -28.34 8.97
CA TYR A 112 15.90 -27.26 9.67
C TYR A 112 15.34 -25.86 9.41
N LEU A 113 14.27 -25.73 8.61
CA LEU A 113 13.60 -24.46 8.40
C LEU A 113 12.39 -24.31 9.34
N ILE A 114 12.51 -23.43 10.32
CA ILE A 114 11.41 -23.09 11.23
C ILE A 114 10.32 -22.38 10.42
N ASP A 115 9.24 -23.08 10.07
CA ASP A 115 8.05 -22.50 9.48
C ASP A 115 7.24 -21.76 10.55
N PHE A 116 7.39 -20.43 10.61
CA PHE A 116 6.67 -19.58 11.56
C PHE A 116 5.16 -19.60 11.39
N ASP A 117 4.67 -19.87 10.16
CA ASP A 117 3.24 -20.06 9.90
C ASP A 117 2.76 -21.39 10.50
N ARG A 118 3.54 -22.48 10.39
CA ARG A 118 3.23 -23.77 11.03
C ARG A 118 3.11 -23.61 12.54
N LYS A 119 4.04 -22.88 13.17
CA LYS A 119 4.00 -22.61 14.62
C LYS A 119 2.75 -21.83 15.05
N TYR A 120 2.33 -20.82 14.26
CA TYR A 120 1.12 -20.05 14.56
C TYR A 120 -0.16 -20.90 14.48
N TRP A 121 -0.20 -21.84 13.54
CA TRP A 121 -1.35 -22.72 13.35
C TRP A 121 -1.37 -23.90 14.33
N GLU A 122 -0.21 -24.51 14.63
CA GLU A 122 -0.07 -25.53 15.68
C GLU A 122 -0.44 -24.96 17.05
N GLU A 123 -0.04 -23.72 17.36
CA GLU A 123 -0.39 -23.06 18.62
C GLU A 123 -1.90 -22.85 18.75
N LYS A 124 -2.58 -22.48 17.65
CA LYS A 124 -4.03 -22.30 17.61
C LYS A 124 -4.79 -23.63 17.72
N GLU A 125 -4.34 -24.67 17.03
CA GLU A 125 -4.95 -26.00 17.12
C GLU A 125 -4.71 -26.64 18.49
N HIS A 126 -3.53 -26.46 19.08
CA HIS A 126 -3.24 -26.85 20.45
C HIS A 126 -4.08 -26.06 21.47
N GLN A 127 -4.35 -24.77 21.24
CA GLN A 127 -5.28 -23.99 22.08
C GLN A 127 -6.70 -24.56 22.01
N ASP A 128 -7.18 -24.89 20.81
CA ASP A 128 -8.51 -25.47 20.61
C ASP A 128 -8.62 -26.90 21.17
N ALA A 129 -7.57 -27.71 21.06
CA ALA A 129 -7.48 -29.05 21.65
C ALA A 129 -7.34 -29.02 23.18
N LYS A 130 -6.56 -28.08 23.73
CA LYS A 130 -6.47 -27.84 25.19
C LYS A 130 -7.81 -27.39 25.75
N LYS A 131 -8.53 -26.51 25.05
CA LYS A 131 -9.87 -26.06 25.44
C LYS A 131 -10.90 -27.20 25.48
N ARG A 132 -10.73 -28.20 24.61
CA ARG A 132 -11.52 -29.45 24.60
C ARG A 132 -11.10 -30.44 25.70
N LYS A 133 -9.81 -30.54 26.02
CA LYS A 133 -9.29 -31.39 27.11
C LYS A 133 -9.54 -30.83 28.51
N THR A 134 -9.53 -29.51 28.70
CA THR A 134 -9.77 -28.87 29.99
C THR A 134 -11.21 -29.01 30.50
N THR A 135 -12.14 -29.42 29.64
CA THR A 135 -13.53 -29.70 30.02
C THR A 135 -13.75 -31.13 30.53
N GLU A 136 -12.79 -32.06 30.37
CA GLU A 136 -13.03 -33.49 30.69
C GLU A 136 -12.05 -34.14 31.67
N GLU A 137 -10.87 -33.59 31.99
CA GLU A 137 -9.95 -34.29 32.92
C GLU A 137 -9.33 -33.35 33.97
N LYS A 138 -9.99 -33.29 35.13
CA LYS A 138 -9.41 -32.90 36.40
C LYS A 138 -9.17 -34.20 37.17
N ASP A 139 -7.94 -34.72 37.15
CA ASP A 139 -7.30 -35.54 38.21
C ASP A 139 -6.13 -36.36 37.63
N THR A 140 -4.89 -35.86 37.68
CA THR A 140 -3.68 -36.63 38.09
C THR A 140 -2.44 -35.73 38.18
N SER A 141 -1.55 -36.10 39.12
CA SER A 141 -0.40 -35.37 39.69
C SER A 141 0.72 -34.95 38.71
N PRO A 142 1.65 -34.05 39.12
CA PRO A 142 2.69 -33.50 38.25
C PRO A 142 3.86 -34.49 38.03
N PRO A 143 4.41 -34.60 36.80
CA PRO A 143 5.64 -35.37 36.59
C PRO A 143 6.87 -34.60 37.08
N ALA A 144 7.84 -35.39 37.51
CA ALA A 144 9.08 -35.00 38.17
C ALA A 144 10.03 -34.22 37.25
N ASN A 145 10.83 -33.34 37.87
CA ASN A 145 12.01 -32.74 37.27
C ASN A 145 12.95 -33.84 36.78
N VAL A 146 13.31 -33.79 35.50
CA VAL A 146 14.50 -34.45 34.97
C VAL A 146 15.55 -33.34 34.93
N ASP A 147 16.58 -33.51 35.76
CA ASP A 147 17.77 -32.68 35.72
C ASP A 147 18.49 -32.96 34.38
N ASP A 148 18.52 -31.97 33.50
CA ASP A 148 19.27 -32.02 32.23
C ASP A 148 20.75 -31.72 32.50
N ASP A 149 21.61 -32.70 32.21
CA ASP A 149 23.07 -32.64 32.22
C ASP A 149 23.63 -31.71 31.10
N ASP A 150 23.23 -30.43 31.07
CA ASP A 150 23.65 -29.43 30.06
C ASP A 150 24.85 -28.55 30.50
N ASP A 151 25.47 -28.83 31.66
CA ASP A 151 26.54 -28.00 32.23
C ASP A 151 27.95 -28.23 31.62
N ASP A 152 28.14 -29.30 30.84
CA ASP A 152 29.49 -29.70 30.38
C ASP A 152 29.97 -29.02 29.08
N ASP A 153 29.14 -28.27 28.35
CA ASP A 153 29.54 -27.60 27.11
C ASP A 153 28.94 -26.20 26.94
N PRO A 154 29.53 -25.17 27.57
CA PRO A 154 29.02 -23.81 27.55
C PRO A 154 29.08 -23.14 26.16
N TRP A 155 28.23 -22.14 25.96
CA TRP A 155 28.25 -21.31 24.76
C TRP A 155 29.37 -20.28 24.86
N VAL A 156 30.24 -20.22 23.84
CA VAL A 156 31.36 -19.28 23.75
C VAL A 156 31.22 -18.44 22.48
N GLU A 157 31.50 -17.14 22.58
CA GLU A 157 31.58 -16.23 21.44
C GLU A 157 32.92 -16.41 20.73
N TYR A 158 32.90 -16.81 19.47
CA TYR A 158 34.08 -16.99 18.62
C TYR A 158 33.98 -16.10 17.38
N GLU A 159 35.11 -15.50 16.99
CA GLU A 159 35.21 -14.73 15.74
C GLU A 159 35.58 -15.67 14.59
N ASP A 160 34.65 -15.81 13.64
CA ASP A 160 34.84 -16.55 12.40
C ASP A 160 35.97 -15.94 11.54
N GLU A 161 36.49 -16.67 10.55
CA GLU A 161 37.59 -16.28 9.65
C GLU A 161 37.31 -14.96 8.88
N PHE A 162 36.04 -14.56 8.85
CA PHE A 162 35.55 -13.32 8.23
C PHE A 162 35.34 -12.17 9.23
N GLY A 163 35.81 -12.31 10.49
CA GLY A 163 35.71 -11.28 11.53
C GLY A 163 34.30 -11.07 12.09
N ARG A 164 33.43 -12.09 11.99
CA ARG A 164 32.05 -12.04 12.51
C ARG A 164 31.98 -12.81 13.82
N THR A 165 31.47 -12.20 14.88
CA THR A 165 31.22 -12.86 16.17
C THR A 165 30.05 -13.85 16.03
N ARG A 166 30.27 -15.12 16.33
CA ARG A 166 29.26 -16.19 16.36
C ARG A 166 29.31 -16.89 17.71
N THR A 167 28.15 -17.17 18.31
CA THR A 167 28.04 -17.99 19.52
C THR A 167 27.94 -19.46 19.13
N VAL A 168 28.91 -20.26 19.57
CA VAL A 168 29.01 -21.70 19.27
C VAL A 168 29.36 -22.45 20.56
N ARG A 169 28.98 -23.73 20.69
CA ARG A 169 29.39 -24.56 21.84
C ARG A 169 30.90 -24.77 21.83
N THR A 170 31.51 -24.88 23.02
CA THR A 170 32.96 -25.06 23.20
C THR A 170 33.54 -26.21 22.38
N SER A 171 32.81 -27.33 22.29
CA SER A 171 33.23 -28.52 21.52
C SER A 171 33.31 -28.31 20.01
N GLN A 172 32.63 -27.29 19.48
CA GLN A 172 32.51 -27.01 18.04
C GLN A 172 33.43 -25.87 17.58
N LEU A 173 34.24 -25.30 18.47
CA LEU A 173 35.27 -24.31 18.11
C LEU A 173 36.26 -24.94 17.11
N PRO A 174 36.54 -24.28 15.97
CA PRO A 174 37.54 -24.77 15.04
C PRO A 174 38.90 -24.82 15.74
N GLN A 175 39.37 -26.03 16.06
CA GLN A 175 40.69 -26.19 16.62
C GLN A 175 41.70 -25.80 15.53
N GLN A 176 42.35 -24.65 15.70
CA GLN A 176 43.36 -24.12 14.79
C GLN A 176 44.44 -25.18 14.61
N ARG A 177 44.31 -26.00 13.55
CA ARG A 177 45.40 -26.84 13.10
C ARG A 177 46.45 -25.88 12.61
N GLU A 178 47.48 -25.67 13.41
CA GLU A 178 48.73 -25.01 13.03
C GLU A 178 49.25 -25.68 11.75
N ARG A 179 48.73 -25.23 10.62
CA ARG A 179 49.17 -25.64 9.30
C ARG A 179 50.48 -24.90 9.13
N SER A 180 51.56 -25.55 9.53
CA SER A 180 52.93 -25.06 9.38
C SER A 180 53.06 -24.31 8.03
N PRO A 181 53.56 -23.07 8.03
CA PRO A 181 53.45 -22.20 6.88
C PRO A 181 54.29 -22.77 5.73
N SER A 182 53.62 -23.42 4.77
CA SER A 182 54.22 -23.70 3.47
C SER A 182 54.52 -22.35 2.81
N PRO A 183 55.75 -22.09 2.34
CA PRO A 183 56.09 -20.83 1.70
C PRO A 183 55.35 -20.72 0.37
N SER A 184 54.20 -20.05 0.39
CA SER A 184 53.56 -19.57 -0.84
C SER A 184 54.29 -18.29 -1.26
N PRO A 185 54.58 -18.12 -2.56
CA PRO A 185 55.23 -16.91 -3.04
C PRO A 185 54.28 -15.73 -2.77
N SER A 186 54.75 -14.77 -2.00
CA SER A 186 54.04 -13.52 -1.73
C SER A 186 53.68 -12.86 -3.07
N PRO A 187 52.43 -12.41 -3.28
CA PRO A 187 52.11 -11.58 -4.44
C PRO A 187 53.03 -10.35 -4.41
N PRO A 188 53.55 -9.89 -5.57
CA PRO A 188 54.38 -8.69 -5.59
C PRO A 188 53.59 -7.52 -4.97
N PRO A 189 54.28 -6.60 -4.27
CA PRO A 189 53.61 -5.42 -3.74
C PRO A 189 52.97 -4.65 -4.89
N ILE A 190 51.65 -4.48 -4.81
CA ILE A 190 50.91 -3.63 -5.73
C ILE A 190 51.33 -2.20 -5.37
N ASN A 191 52.23 -1.62 -6.17
CA ASN A 191 52.56 -0.20 -6.06
C ASN A 191 51.28 0.59 -6.41
N ASP A 192 50.66 1.19 -5.41
CA ASP A 192 49.41 1.97 -5.54
C ASP A 192 49.58 3.18 -6.48
N ASP A 193 50.83 3.60 -6.72
CA ASP A 193 51.21 4.70 -7.61
C ASP A 193 51.33 4.31 -9.11
N MET A 194 51.06 3.04 -9.47
CA MET A 194 51.15 2.54 -10.85
C MET A 194 49.78 2.27 -11.48
N TYR A 195 48.72 2.90 -10.97
CA TYR A 195 47.44 2.95 -11.65
C TYR A 195 47.34 4.26 -12.45
N GLU A 196 48.08 4.33 -13.56
CA GLU A 196 47.75 5.33 -14.58
C GLU A 196 46.33 5.04 -15.04
N PRO A 197 45.39 6.02 -14.96
CA PRO A 197 44.05 5.84 -15.46
C PRO A 197 44.19 5.53 -16.95
N ALA A 198 43.90 4.29 -17.34
CA ALA A 198 44.00 3.88 -18.73
C ALA A 198 43.32 4.93 -19.62
N ASP A 199 44.04 5.41 -20.64
CA ASP A 199 43.56 6.44 -21.55
C ASP A 199 42.19 6.02 -22.11
N ARG A 200 41.13 6.61 -21.56
CA ARG A 200 39.75 6.22 -21.87
C ARG A 200 39.40 6.46 -23.34
N ALA A 201 40.16 7.33 -24.00
CA ALA A 201 40.07 7.61 -25.43
C ALA A 201 40.43 6.40 -26.32
N SER A 202 41.16 5.41 -25.82
CA SER A 202 41.53 4.20 -26.58
C SER A 202 40.67 2.98 -26.26
N ILE A 203 39.63 3.13 -25.42
CA ILE A 203 38.77 2.00 -25.05
C ILE A 203 37.83 1.70 -26.22
N ARG A 204 38.03 0.55 -26.87
CA ARG A 204 37.10 0.07 -27.88
C ARG A 204 35.76 -0.22 -27.24
N HIS A 205 34.72 0.40 -27.75
CA HIS A 205 33.36 0.18 -27.27
C HIS A 205 32.89 -1.26 -27.47
N TYR A 206 32.01 -1.69 -26.57
CA TYR A 206 31.36 -3.00 -26.67
C TYR A 206 30.53 -3.12 -27.94
N ASP A 207 30.80 -4.19 -28.71
CA ASP A 207 30.12 -4.55 -29.94
C ASP A 207 29.39 -5.88 -29.73
N SER A 208 28.06 -5.85 -29.65
CA SER A 208 27.33 -7.09 -29.37
C SER A 208 27.23 -8.00 -30.60
N THR A 209 27.55 -7.57 -31.82
CA THR A 209 27.57 -8.51 -32.96
C THR A 209 28.55 -9.66 -32.77
N ARG A 210 29.56 -9.48 -31.89
CA ARG A 210 30.58 -10.47 -31.52
C ARG A 210 30.20 -11.33 -30.31
N GLU A 211 29.14 -10.99 -29.60
CA GLU A 211 28.69 -11.72 -28.42
C GLU A 211 27.76 -12.86 -28.82
N VAL A 212 28.13 -14.08 -28.39
CA VAL A 212 27.45 -15.33 -28.74
C VAL A 212 26.32 -15.67 -27.75
N ARG A 213 26.26 -14.97 -26.61
CA ARG A 213 25.23 -15.19 -25.59
C ARG A 213 23.87 -14.63 -26.02
N THR A 214 22.80 -15.28 -25.54
CA THR A 214 21.43 -14.80 -25.69
C THR A 214 21.20 -13.52 -24.90
N ARG A 215 20.64 -12.51 -25.57
CA ARG A 215 20.31 -11.21 -24.98
C ARG A 215 18.91 -11.23 -24.39
N GLY A 216 18.74 -10.57 -23.25
CA GLY A 216 17.44 -10.45 -22.59
C GLY A 216 16.50 -9.45 -23.27
N VAL A 217 15.25 -9.41 -22.78
CA VAL A 217 14.28 -8.38 -23.16
C VAL A 217 14.77 -7.00 -22.75
N GLY A 218 14.62 -6.02 -23.65
CA GLY A 218 15.12 -4.66 -23.43
C GLY A 218 16.60 -4.46 -23.78
N PHE A 219 17.25 -5.43 -24.44
CA PHE A 219 18.57 -5.22 -25.02
C PHE A 219 18.52 -4.10 -26.10
N TYR A 220 19.46 -3.16 -26.00
CA TYR A 220 19.64 -2.06 -26.95
C TYR A 220 21.09 -2.03 -27.42
N GLN A 221 21.31 -2.17 -28.74
CA GLN A 221 22.64 -2.07 -29.35
C GLN A 221 22.92 -0.62 -29.72
N PHE A 222 24.03 -0.08 -29.20
CA PHE A 222 24.51 1.23 -29.63
C PHE A 222 25.19 1.18 -31.00
N ALA A 223 25.20 2.32 -31.70
CA ALA A 223 26.03 2.50 -32.87
C ALA A 223 27.52 2.28 -32.54
N LEU A 224 28.27 1.83 -33.55
CA LEU A 224 29.72 1.69 -33.48
C LEU A 224 30.42 3.04 -33.73
N ASP A 225 29.73 3.97 -34.40
CA ASP A 225 30.19 5.33 -34.59
C ASP A 225 30.01 6.15 -33.31
N GLU A 226 31.01 6.95 -32.97
CA GLU A 226 31.06 7.65 -31.67
C GLU A 226 29.99 8.73 -31.57
N GLU A 227 29.77 9.47 -32.65
CA GLU A 227 28.80 10.58 -32.69
C GLU A 227 27.37 10.05 -32.52
N GLU A 228 26.98 9.05 -33.31
CA GLU A 228 25.65 8.43 -33.20
C GLU A 228 25.43 7.75 -31.84
N ARG A 229 26.48 7.13 -31.28
CA ARG A 229 26.44 6.52 -29.95
C ARG A 229 26.18 7.57 -28.88
N ASP A 230 26.87 8.71 -28.95
CA ASP A 230 26.71 9.80 -28.00
C ASP A 230 25.30 10.40 -28.06
N GLU A 231 24.75 10.59 -29.26
CA GLU A 231 23.36 11.02 -29.44
C GLU A 231 22.37 10.01 -28.83
N GLN A 232 22.57 8.71 -29.06
CA GLN A 232 21.74 7.65 -28.48
C GLN A 232 21.82 7.67 -26.94
N MET A 233 23.02 7.86 -26.38
CA MET A 233 23.24 7.98 -24.95
C MET A 233 22.57 9.22 -24.36
N GLN A 234 22.68 10.36 -25.03
CA GLN A 234 22.02 11.61 -24.63
C GLN A 234 20.50 11.42 -24.62
N ARG A 235 19.92 10.84 -25.68
CA ARG A 235 18.49 10.54 -25.76
C ARG A 235 18.01 9.62 -24.65
N LEU A 236 18.77 8.58 -24.30
CA LEU A 236 18.43 7.70 -23.17
C LEU A 236 18.51 8.44 -21.83
N ASN A 237 19.48 9.34 -21.67
CA ASN A 237 19.59 10.19 -20.49
C ASN A 237 18.42 11.17 -20.37
N GLU A 238 17.94 11.75 -21.47
CA GLU A 238 16.74 12.60 -21.49
C GLU A 238 15.51 11.81 -21.04
N ILE A 239 15.25 10.65 -21.64
CA ILE A 239 14.14 9.76 -21.25
C ILE A 239 14.25 9.40 -19.76
N ARG A 240 15.45 9.11 -19.28
CA ARG A 240 15.70 8.85 -17.85
C ARG A 240 15.31 10.06 -17.02
N GLN A 241 15.77 11.27 -17.35
CA GLN A 241 15.44 12.48 -16.61
C GLN A 241 13.93 12.74 -16.60
N GLU A 242 13.25 12.57 -17.73
CA GLU A 242 11.79 12.68 -17.80
C GLU A 242 11.09 11.69 -16.85
N THR A 243 11.51 10.43 -16.85
CA THR A 243 10.92 9.41 -15.97
C THR A 243 11.20 9.70 -14.49
N GLU A 244 12.39 10.20 -14.16
CA GLU A 244 12.75 10.59 -12.80
C GLU A 244 11.92 11.80 -12.34
N MET A 245 11.73 12.79 -13.20
CA MET A 245 10.88 13.95 -12.92
C MET A 245 9.41 13.54 -12.75
N ALA A 246 8.88 12.67 -13.61
CA ALA A 246 7.54 12.13 -13.49
C ALA A 246 7.36 11.36 -12.16
N ARG A 247 8.34 10.54 -11.76
CA ARG A 247 8.34 9.83 -10.48
C ARG A 247 8.38 10.79 -9.29
N LYS A 248 9.22 11.83 -9.32
CA LYS A 248 9.28 12.87 -8.28
C LYS A 248 7.96 13.61 -8.17
N ASN A 249 7.37 14.00 -9.30
CA ASN A 249 6.08 14.66 -9.34
C ASN A 249 4.98 13.78 -8.75
N ALA A 250 4.89 12.51 -9.14
CA ALA A 250 3.93 11.55 -8.61
C ALA A 250 4.08 11.36 -7.08
N LYS A 251 5.32 11.25 -6.59
CA LYS A 251 5.61 11.19 -5.15
C LYS A 251 5.13 12.46 -4.43
N SER A 252 5.45 13.64 -4.96
CA SER A 252 5.03 14.91 -4.35
C SER A 252 3.50 15.08 -4.30
N VAL A 253 2.78 14.62 -5.33
CA VAL A 253 1.32 14.65 -5.38
C VAL A 253 0.73 13.67 -4.37
N ALA A 254 1.30 12.46 -4.26
CA ALA A 254 0.90 11.48 -3.26
C ALA A 254 1.12 11.98 -1.83
N GLU A 255 2.25 12.63 -1.56
CA GLU A 255 2.55 13.25 -0.25
C GLU A 255 1.58 14.38 0.08
N ARG A 256 1.27 15.27 -0.88
CA ARG A 256 0.27 16.33 -0.70
C ARG A 256 -1.11 15.74 -0.39
N ARG A 257 -1.51 14.67 -1.10
CA ARG A 257 -2.77 13.95 -0.84
C ARG A 257 -2.78 13.34 0.57
N LYS A 258 -1.68 12.70 0.98
CA LYS A 258 -1.52 12.12 2.32
C LYS A 258 -1.62 13.19 3.41
N ALA A 259 -0.97 14.33 3.23
CA ALA A 259 -1.02 15.45 4.17
C ALA A 259 -2.44 16.04 4.29
N MET A 260 -3.18 16.17 3.18
CA MET A 260 -4.58 16.61 3.22
C MET A 260 -5.48 15.60 3.94
N LEU A 261 -5.29 14.30 3.69
CA LEU A 261 -6.03 13.24 4.39
C LEU A 261 -5.73 13.22 5.88
N GLN A 262 -4.46 13.41 6.29
CA GLN A 262 -4.06 13.52 7.69
C GLN A 262 -4.73 14.71 8.38
N LYS A 263 -4.68 15.90 7.78
CA LYS A 263 -5.38 17.09 8.31
C LYS A 263 -6.89 16.87 8.45
N ASN A 264 -7.50 16.19 7.48
CA ASN A 264 -8.92 15.85 7.55
C ASN A 264 -9.21 14.84 8.67
N ALA A 265 -8.36 13.83 8.84
CA ALA A 265 -8.47 12.84 9.92
C ALA A 265 -8.32 13.51 11.30
N GLU A 266 -7.35 14.40 11.46
CA GLU A 266 -7.15 15.20 12.67
C GLU A 266 -8.36 16.07 12.98
N ARG A 267 -8.94 16.73 11.96
CA ARG A 267 -10.16 17.54 12.13
C ARG A 267 -11.35 16.69 12.58
N ILE A 268 -11.52 15.50 12.01
CA ILE A 268 -12.57 14.56 12.41
C ILE A 268 -12.33 14.08 13.85
N HIS A 269 -11.09 13.73 14.19
CA HIS A 269 -10.70 13.29 15.53
C HIS A 269 -10.94 14.39 16.58
N ALA A 270 -10.50 15.62 16.30
CA ALA A 270 -10.73 16.78 17.16
C ALA A 270 -12.22 17.07 17.36
N ARG A 271 -13.03 17.02 16.28
CA ARG A 271 -14.48 17.17 16.37
C ARG A 271 -15.11 16.08 17.24
N ARG A 272 -14.66 14.82 17.10
CA ARG A 272 -15.13 13.69 17.91
C ARG A 272 -14.74 13.87 19.38
N ALA A 273 -13.52 14.31 19.67
CA ALA A 273 -13.06 14.61 21.03
C ALA A 273 -13.87 15.74 21.68
N GLN A 274 -14.16 16.83 20.94
CA GLN A 274 -15.02 17.91 21.43
C GLN A 274 -16.44 17.44 21.74
N LEU A 275 -17.03 16.60 20.87
CA LEU A 275 -18.35 16.03 21.12
C LEU A 275 -18.36 15.11 22.36
N GLN A 276 -17.30 14.32 22.57
CA GLN A 276 -17.17 13.51 23.78
C GLN A 276 -16.97 14.36 25.05
N ALA A 277 -16.17 15.43 24.97
CA ALA A 277 -15.98 16.35 26.09
C ALA A 277 -17.28 17.07 26.46
N LYS A 278 -18.06 17.52 25.47
CA LYS A 278 -19.41 18.08 25.70
C LYS A 278 -20.31 17.05 26.38
N ARG A 279 -20.39 15.83 25.86
CA ARG A 279 -21.17 14.74 26.48
C ARG A 279 -20.75 14.46 27.93
N ARG A 280 -19.45 14.46 28.23
CA ARG A 280 -18.93 14.28 29.61
C ARG A 280 -19.33 15.44 30.52
N ASN A 281 -19.23 16.67 30.04
CA ASN A 281 -19.64 17.86 30.81
C ASN A 281 -21.14 17.86 31.07
N ASP A 282 -21.96 17.50 30.07
CA ASP A 282 -23.42 17.38 30.22
C ASP A 282 -23.76 16.33 31.30
N SER A 283 -23.10 15.15 31.28
CA SER A 283 -23.28 14.13 32.32
C SER A 283 -22.81 14.58 33.71
N GLN A 284 -21.74 15.38 33.80
CA GLN A 284 -21.29 15.94 35.08
C GLN A 284 -22.25 17.02 35.60
N GLN A 285 -22.83 17.85 34.72
CA GLN A 285 -23.87 18.81 35.09
C GLN A 285 -25.15 18.11 35.55
N GLU A 286 -25.56 17.02 34.88
CA GLU A 286 -26.68 16.19 35.32
C GLU A 286 -26.43 15.55 36.69
N GLN A 287 -25.23 15.00 36.92
CA GLN A 287 -24.88 14.44 38.23
C GLN A 287 -24.80 15.51 39.33
N GLN A 288 -24.27 16.70 39.03
CA GLN A 288 -24.28 17.82 39.98
C GLN A 288 -25.69 18.32 40.25
N ALA A 289 -26.54 18.46 39.22
CA ALA A 289 -27.94 18.84 39.38
C ALA A 289 -28.70 17.83 40.24
N GLN A 290 -28.48 16.52 40.02
CA GLN A 290 -29.02 15.46 40.89
C GLN A 290 -28.50 15.55 42.33
N PHE A 291 -27.21 15.85 42.52
CA PHE A 291 -26.63 16.04 43.85
C PHE A 291 -27.13 17.32 44.56
N THR A 292 -27.52 18.36 43.83
CA THR A 292 -28.18 19.55 44.41
C THR A 292 -29.63 19.31 44.82
N VAL A 293 -30.26 18.22 44.36
CA VAL A 293 -31.58 17.77 44.83
C VAL A 293 -31.37 16.68 45.89
N ASN A 294 -30.73 17.06 47.01
CA ASN A 294 -30.62 16.22 48.21
C ASN A 294 -31.76 16.51 49.20
N GLU A 295 -32.05 15.56 50.10
CA GLU A 295 -33.07 15.69 51.16
C GLU A 295 -32.88 16.95 52.02
N GLU A 296 -31.64 17.37 52.28
CA GLU A 296 -31.31 18.60 53.00
C GLU A 296 -31.74 19.86 52.24
N SER A 297 -31.61 19.88 50.92
CA SER A 297 -32.02 20.98 50.04
C SER A 297 -33.55 21.07 49.92
N VAL A 298 -34.22 19.92 49.79
CA VAL A 298 -35.70 19.82 49.79
C VAL A 298 -36.26 20.27 51.13
N SER A 299 -35.68 19.83 52.24
CA SER A 299 -36.10 20.26 53.59
C SER A 299 -35.82 21.76 53.83
N LYS A 300 -34.71 22.32 53.34
CA LYS A 300 -34.45 23.78 53.38
C LYS A 300 -35.51 24.57 52.61
N PHE A 301 -35.90 24.11 51.43
CA PHE A 301 -36.95 24.72 50.61
C PHE A 301 -38.32 24.65 51.31
N LEU A 302 -38.71 23.47 51.82
CA LEU A 302 -39.97 23.31 52.56
C LEU A 302 -40.00 24.18 53.83
N LYS A 303 -38.87 24.33 54.52
CA LYS A 303 -38.76 25.21 55.71
C LYS A 303 -38.90 26.69 55.35
N ALA A 304 -38.34 27.11 54.22
CA ALA A 304 -38.47 28.48 53.71
C ALA A 304 -39.91 28.79 53.23
N VAL A 305 -40.58 27.84 52.59
CA VAL A 305 -42.00 27.99 52.21
C VAL A 305 -42.88 28.11 53.45
N ARG A 306 -42.61 27.30 54.48
CA ARG A 306 -43.35 27.37 55.75
C ARG A 306 -43.17 28.71 56.46
N SER A 307 -41.95 29.26 56.53
CA SER A 307 -41.71 30.57 57.15
C SER A 307 -42.39 31.72 56.39
N ASN A 308 -42.57 31.61 55.07
CA ASN A 308 -43.27 32.60 54.26
C ASN A 308 -44.80 32.56 54.40
N ILE A 309 -45.36 31.45 54.87
CA ILE A 309 -46.80 31.29 55.14
C ILE A 309 -47.13 31.70 56.57
N GLU A 310 -46.17 31.56 57.49
CA GLU A 310 -46.30 31.91 58.91
C GLU A 310 -45.93 33.39 59.22
N SER A 311 -45.48 34.17 58.23
CA SER A 311 -45.26 35.63 58.31
C SER A 311 -46.41 36.40 57.68
#